data_AF-D0GLE9-F1
#
_entry.id   AF-D0GLE9-F1
#
_cell.length_a   1.000
_cell.length_b   1.000
_cell.length_c   1.000
_cell.angle_alpha   90.00
_cell.angle_beta   90.00
_cell.angle_gamma   90.00
#
_symmetry.space_group_name_H-M   'P 1'
#
loop_
_entity.id
_entity.type
_entity.pdbx_description
1 polymer ?
#
loop_
_entity_poly.entity_id
_entity_poly.type
_entity_poly.pdbx_seq_one_letter_code
_entity_poly.pdbx_strand_id
1 'polypeptide(L)'
;SFSVIIWGFLYGSYFGAELPGMWRLINPANEFQKLLIGSMIFGLIHLFFGLAIKAYLLFKAKKPLDALYDVGFWYMALAGGIVYLVFSLMKLSPVVTNISMWIMIVGMIGIVLTGGREAKSIGGKLGGGLYSLYGISGYVGDFVSYSRLMALGLSGGFIAQSMNMIAQMLGGSIYGLVFVPVILVVGHLFNLFLAFLGAYVHTSRLIYVEFFGKFYEGGGKAFKNFRTESKYINLED
;
A
#
# COMPACT_ATOMS: atom_id res chain seq x y z
N SER A 1 -7.89 -3.98 16.15
CA SER A 1 -7.45 -3.32 17.40
C SER A 1 -6.05 -3.72 17.83
N PHE A 2 -5.71 -5.01 17.92
CA PHE A 2 -4.36 -5.46 18.35
C PHE A 2 -3.19 -4.89 17.52
N SER A 3 -3.29 -4.86 16.19
CA SER A 3 -2.23 -4.28 15.35
C SER A 3 -2.00 -2.79 15.61
N VAL A 4 -3.04 -2.02 15.91
CA VAL A 4 -2.93 -0.57 16.20
C VAL A 4 -2.23 -0.34 17.54
N ILE A 5 -2.51 -1.18 18.54
CA ILE A 5 -1.85 -1.13 19.86
C ILE A 5 -0.36 -1.49 19.73
N ILE A 6 -0.03 -2.52 18.94
CA ILE A 6 1.36 -2.91 18.67
C ILE A 6 2.12 -1.79 17.96
N TRP A 7 1.53 -1.18 16.93
CA TRP A 7 2.14 -0.05 16.23
C TRP A 7 2.26 1.20 17.12
N GLY A 8 1.26 1.48 17.97
CA GLY A 8 1.34 2.55 18.97
C GLY A 8 2.49 2.34 19.97
N PHE A 9 2.69 1.09 20.41
CA PHE A 9 3.83 0.69 21.25
C PHE A 9 5.16 0.86 20.52
N LEU A 10 5.25 0.44 19.25
CA LEU A 10 6.45 0.56 18.41
C LEU A 10 6.85 2.02 18.14
N TYR A 11 5.88 2.92 18.01
CA TYR A 11 6.11 4.37 17.88
C TYR A 11 6.41 5.05 19.22
N GLY A 12 6.19 4.36 20.36
CA GLY A 12 6.40 4.90 21.70
C GLY A 12 5.54 6.13 21.99
N SER A 13 4.36 6.23 21.36
CA SER A 13 3.43 7.34 21.53
C SER A 13 2.21 6.87 22.31
N TYR A 14 2.12 7.28 23.58
CA TYR A 14 0.98 7.01 24.44
C TYR A 14 0.19 8.29 24.59
N PHE A 15 -1.01 8.36 24.01
CA PHE A 15 -1.83 9.58 24.02
C PHE A 15 -1.04 10.83 23.56
N GLY A 16 -0.16 10.69 22.56
CA GLY A 16 0.67 11.79 22.06
C GLY A 16 1.74 12.32 23.03
N ALA A 17 1.87 11.73 24.21
CA ALA A 17 2.93 12.03 25.16
C ALA A 17 4.10 11.08 24.94
N GLU A 18 5.29 11.65 24.86
CA GLU A 18 6.53 10.88 24.81
C GLU A 18 6.88 10.46 26.24
N LEU A 19 6.73 9.18 26.58
CA LEU A 19 7.23 8.65 27.85
C LEU A 19 8.76 8.61 27.81
N PRO A 20 9.48 9.36 28.68
CA PRO A 20 10.94 9.33 28.71
C PRO A 20 11.41 7.93 29.16
N GLY A 21 12.26 7.28 28.36
CA GLY A 21 12.94 6.03 28.76
C GLY A 21 12.37 4.72 28.20
N MET A 22 11.34 4.75 27.35
CA MET A 22 10.85 3.55 26.64
C MET A 22 11.52 3.38 25.27
N TRP A 23 11.75 2.13 24.86
CA TRP A 23 12.31 1.77 23.54
C TRP A 23 11.40 2.24 22.41
N ARG A 24 11.93 3.05 21.49
CA ARG A 24 11.19 3.61 20.33
C ARG A 24 11.83 3.08 19.06
N LEU A 25 11.02 2.57 18.13
CA LEU A 25 11.54 2.12 16.84
C LEU A 25 11.82 3.31 15.92
N ILE A 26 10.95 4.33 15.92
CA ILE A 26 11.00 5.51 15.03
C ILE A 26 10.31 6.70 15.72
N ASN A 27 10.93 7.89 15.76
CA ASN A 27 10.23 9.13 16.09
C ASN A 27 9.56 9.67 14.82
N PRO A 28 8.22 9.67 14.71
CA PRO A 28 7.52 10.06 13.48
C PRO A 28 7.84 11.49 13.03
N ALA A 29 8.15 12.40 13.97
CA ALA A 29 8.45 13.79 13.65
C ALA A 29 9.86 14.00 13.09
N ASN A 30 10.86 13.23 13.55
CA ASN A 30 12.26 13.40 13.14
C ASN A 30 12.72 12.41 12.07
N GLU A 31 12.00 11.30 11.88
CA GLU A 31 12.41 10.20 11.00
C GLU A 31 11.34 9.85 9.95
N PHE A 32 10.64 10.86 9.44
CA PHE A 32 9.59 10.69 8.41
C PHE A 32 10.09 9.90 7.19
N GLN A 33 11.37 10.09 6.81
CA GLN A 33 11.97 9.38 5.69
C GLN A 33 12.07 7.88 5.92
N LYS A 34 12.32 7.42 7.15
CA LYS A 34 12.34 5.99 7.49
C LYS A 34 10.94 5.38 7.42
N LEU A 35 9.92 6.12 7.86
CA LEU A 35 8.52 5.70 7.73
C LEU A 35 8.08 5.61 6.27
N LEU A 36 8.48 6.59 5.46
CA LEU A 36 8.25 6.54 4.02
C LEU A 36 8.86 5.29 3.43
N ILE A 37 10.18 5.08 3.61
CA ILE A 37 10.89 3.91 3.08
C ILE A 37 10.23 2.60 3.56
N GLY A 38 9.87 2.51 4.84
CA GLY A 38 9.14 1.35 5.38
C GLY A 38 7.81 1.12 4.66
N SER A 39 6.99 2.15 4.48
CA SER A 39 5.71 2.03 3.77
C SER A 39 5.90 1.60 2.30
N MET A 40 6.93 2.11 1.63
CA MET A 40 7.26 1.74 0.26
C MET A 40 7.72 0.27 0.18
N ILE A 41 8.52 -0.21 1.13
CA ILE A 41 8.94 -1.62 1.20
C ILE A 41 7.73 -2.54 1.38
N PHE A 42 6.79 -2.18 2.26
CA PHE A 42 5.53 -2.92 2.40
C PHE A 42 4.74 -2.95 1.09
N GLY A 43 4.66 -1.82 0.38
CA GLY A 43 4.03 -1.76 -0.93
C GLY A 43 4.69 -2.63 -1.98
N LEU A 44 6.02 -2.68 -1.96
CA LEU A 44 6.78 -3.52 -2.86
C LEU A 44 6.50 -5.01 -2.63
N ILE A 45 6.54 -5.45 -1.37
CA ILE A 45 6.22 -6.84 -1.01
C ILE A 45 4.79 -7.17 -1.43
N HIS A 46 3.84 -6.28 -1.18
CA HIS A 46 2.43 -6.51 -1.51
C HIS A 46 2.19 -6.59 -3.02
N LEU A 47 2.87 -5.74 -3.80
CA LEU A 47 2.83 -5.73 -5.26
C LEU A 47 3.43 -7.02 -5.85
N PHE A 48 4.59 -7.46 -5.36
CA PHE A 48 5.20 -8.74 -5.79
C PHE A 48 4.34 -9.94 -5.39
N PHE A 49 3.69 -9.89 -4.23
CA PHE A 49 2.75 -10.93 -3.81
C PHE A 49 1.53 -11.00 -4.74
N GLY A 50 0.98 -9.86 -5.16
CA GLY A 50 -0.11 -9.82 -6.15
C GLY A 50 0.29 -10.44 -7.50
N LEU A 51 1.50 -10.13 -7.98
CA LEU A 51 2.07 -10.76 -9.18
C LEU A 51 2.28 -12.27 -9.00
N ALA A 52 2.72 -12.72 -7.83
CA ALA A 52 2.89 -14.14 -7.53
C ALA A 52 1.55 -14.91 -7.54
N ILE A 53 0.48 -14.31 -7.01
CA ILE A 53 -0.88 -14.87 -7.09
C ILE A 53 -1.30 -14.96 -8.56
N LYS A 54 -1.07 -13.92 -9.37
CA LYS A 54 -1.35 -13.96 -10.80
C LYS A 54 -0.61 -15.12 -11.47
N ALA A 55 0.68 -15.31 -11.19
CA ALA A 55 1.43 -16.45 -11.72
C ALA A 55 0.79 -17.78 -11.32
N TYR A 56 0.44 -17.94 -10.04
CA TYR A 56 -0.20 -19.16 -9.55
C TYR A 56 -1.52 -19.46 -10.27
N LEU A 57 -2.35 -18.44 -10.54
CA LEU A 57 -3.59 -18.58 -11.30
C LEU A 57 -3.34 -19.03 -12.75
N LEU A 58 -2.34 -18.46 -13.44
CA LEU A 58 -1.98 -18.85 -14.80
C LEU A 58 -1.40 -20.28 -14.87
N PHE A 59 -0.61 -20.67 -13.88
CA PHE A 59 -0.14 -22.06 -13.76
C PHE A 59 -1.30 -23.03 -13.57
N LYS A 60 -2.28 -22.69 -12.72
CA LYS A 60 -3.49 -23.51 -12.53
C LYS A 60 -4.34 -23.58 -13.82
N ALA A 61 -4.32 -22.53 -14.64
CA ALA A 61 -4.99 -22.48 -15.94
C ALA A 61 -4.24 -23.25 -17.06
N LYS A 62 -3.13 -23.95 -16.76
CA LYS A 62 -2.28 -24.72 -17.70
C LYS A 62 -1.68 -23.88 -18.85
N LYS A 63 -1.46 -22.58 -18.65
CA LYS A 63 -0.81 -21.69 -19.63
C LYS A 63 0.55 -21.17 -19.11
N PRO A 64 1.59 -22.02 -19.06
CA PRO A 64 2.87 -21.66 -18.45
C PRO A 64 3.67 -20.61 -19.24
N LEU A 65 3.53 -20.58 -20.57
CA LEU A 65 4.17 -19.57 -21.42
C LEU A 65 3.61 -18.18 -21.14
N ASP A 66 2.30 -18.08 -20.90
CA ASP A 66 1.66 -16.81 -20.57
C ASP A 66 2.08 -16.31 -19.18
N ALA A 67 2.34 -17.21 -18.23
CA ALA A 67 2.89 -16.85 -16.91
C ALA A 67 4.30 -16.26 -17.01
N LEU A 68 5.17 -16.81 -17.87
CA LEU A 68 6.52 -16.28 -18.07
C LEU A 68 6.48 -14.88 -18.69
N TYR A 69 5.61 -14.69 -19.68
CA TYR A 69 5.52 -13.43 -20.42
C TYR A 69 4.80 -12.32 -19.64
N ASP A 70 3.72 -12.64 -18.93
CA ASP A 70 2.91 -11.64 -18.23
C ASP A 70 3.33 -11.42 -16.77
N VAL A 71 4.07 -12.35 -16.17
CA VAL A 71 4.57 -12.20 -14.79
C VAL A 71 6.08 -12.12 -14.76
N GLY A 72 6.79 -12.98 -15.48
CA GLY A 72 8.26 -12.99 -15.49
C GLY A 72 8.86 -11.68 -16.00
N PHE A 73 8.43 -11.18 -17.16
CA PHE A 73 8.93 -9.90 -17.69
C PHE A 73 8.53 -8.70 -16.84
N TRP A 74 7.35 -8.73 -16.22
CA TRP A 74 6.94 -7.72 -15.25
C TRP A 74 7.78 -7.74 -13.97
N TYR A 75 8.14 -8.93 -13.48
CA TYR A 75 9.04 -9.10 -12.36
C TYR A 75 10.43 -8.52 -12.68
N MET A 76 10.96 -8.80 -13.87
CA MET A 76 12.23 -8.26 -14.33
C MET A 76 12.20 -6.73 -14.51
N ALA A 77 11.15 -6.19 -15.15
CA ALA A 77 11.01 -4.76 -15.38
C ALA A 77 10.88 -3.98 -14.06
N LEU A 78 10.02 -4.44 -13.14
CA LEU A 78 9.77 -3.76 -11.87
C LEU A 78 10.91 -3.94 -10.87
N ALA A 79 11.41 -5.17 -10.68
CA ALA A 79 12.54 -5.40 -9.78
C ALA A 79 13.82 -4.71 -10.28
N GLY A 80 14.09 -4.80 -11.59
CA GLY A 80 15.21 -4.10 -12.22
C GLY A 80 15.10 -2.58 -12.08
N GLY A 81 13.91 -2.02 -12.34
CA GLY A 81 13.67 -0.58 -12.22
C GLY A 81 13.81 -0.06 -10.79
N ILE A 82 13.35 -0.81 -9.79
CA ILE A 82 13.45 -0.41 -8.38
C ILE A 82 14.90 -0.49 -7.89
N VAL A 83 15.61 -1.57 -8.19
CA VAL A 83 17.03 -1.69 -7.83
C VAL A 83 17.85 -0.60 -8.51
N TYR A 84 17.58 -0.30 -9.77
CA TYR A 84 18.21 0.80 -10.51
C TYR A 84 17.97 2.15 -9.81
N LEU A 85 16.72 2.47 -9.47
CA LEU A 85 16.36 3.72 -8.78
C LEU A 85 17.08 3.86 -7.45
N VAL A 86 17.06 2.83 -6.61
CA VAL A 86 17.70 2.86 -5.28
C VAL A 86 19.21 3.02 -5.38
N PHE A 87 19.87 2.22 -6.23
CA PHE A 87 21.33 2.26 -6.36
C PHE A 87 21.84 3.52 -7.06
N SER A 88 21.04 4.10 -7.97
CA SER A 88 21.34 5.38 -8.62
C SER A 88 21.20 6.56 -7.65
N LEU A 89 20.10 6.62 -6.88
CA LEU A 89 19.87 7.68 -5.90
C LEU A 89 20.88 7.65 -4.74
N MET A 90 21.26 6.46 -4.28
CA MET A 90 22.19 6.29 -3.15
C MET A 90 23.68 6.24 -3.56
N LYS A 91 23.99 6.29 -4.87
CA LYS A 91 25.35 6.22 -5.43
C LYS A 91 26.21 5.07 -4.85
N LEU A 92 25.60 3.92 -4.59
CA LEU A 92 26.24 2.81 -3.86
C LEU A 92 27.26 2.02 -4.71
N SER A 93 26.87 1.62 -5.93
CA SER A 93 27.73 0.81 -6.81
C SER A 93 27.36 0.97 -8.29
N PRO A 94 28.27 1.44 -9.15
CA PRO A 94 28.04 1.56 -10.59
C PRO A 94 27.74 0.21 -11.28
N VAL A 95 28.30 -0.88 -10.77
CA VAL A 95 28.15 -2.23 -11.35
C VAL A 95 26.71 -2.71 -11.20
N VAL A 96 26.14 -2.57 -10.00
CA VAL A 96 24.75 -2.99 -9.72
C VAL A 96 23.76 -2.10 -10.47
N THR A 97 24.03 -0.80 -10.58
CA THR A 97 23.22 0.14 -11.37
C THR A 97 23.18 -0.26 -12.85
N ASN A 98 24.32 -0.63 -13.44
CA ASN A 98 24.36 -1.06 -14.85
C ASN A 98 23.64 -2.39 -15.05
N ILE A 99 23.85 -3.39 -14.17
CA ILE A 99 23.18 -4.68 -14.28
C ILE A 99 21.65 -4.52 -14.15
N SER A 100 21.19 -3.76 -13.17
CA SER A 100 19.77 -3.51 -12.94
C SER A 100 19.11 -2.74 -14.09
N MET A 101 19.83 -1.78 -14.70
CA MET A 101 19.39 -1.09 -15.91
C MET A 101 19.17 -2.07 -17.07
N TRP A 102 20.11 -2.99 -17.32
CA TRP A 102 19.96 -4.00 -18.37
C TRP A 102 18.81 -4.97 -18.11
N ILE A 103 18.64 -5.42 -16.86
CA ILE A 103 17.52 -6.28 -16.46
C ILE A 103 16.17 -5.57 -16.70
N MET A 104 16.08 -4.28 -16.34
CA MET A 104 14.90 -3.45 -16.57
C MET A 104 14.60 -3.34 -18.07
N ILE A 105 15.61 -3.03 -18.91
CA ILE A 105 15.46 -2.90 -20.36
C ILE A 105 15.01 -4.22 -20.99
N VAL A 106 15.61 -5.35 -20.61
CA VAL A 106 15.22 -6.68 -21.11
C VAL A 106 13.79 -7.02 -20.71
N GLY A 107 13.38 -6.71 -19.47
CA GLY A 107 12.00 -6.88 -19.01
C GLY A 107 11.02 -6.03 -19.83
N MET A 108 11.34 -4.76 -20.08
CA MET A 108 10.49 -3.87 -20.87
C MET A 108 10.37 -4.31 -22.33
N ILE A 109 11.48 -4.70 -22.96
CA ILE A 109 11.47 -5.26 -24.33
C ILE A 109 10.64 -6.54 -24.37
N GLY A 110 10.78 -7.41 -23.37
CA GLY A 110 9.96 -8.61 -23.22
C GLY A 110 8.47 -8.28 -23.24
N ILE A 111 8.03 -7.32 -22.42
CA ILE A 111 6.64 -6.87 -22.36
C ILE A 111 6.14 -6.33 -23.71
N VAL A 112 6.95 -5.55 -24.45
CA VAL A 112 6.55 -5.04 -25.77
C VAL A 112 6.38 -6.16 -26.78
N LEU A 113 7.31 -7.12 -26.78
CA LEU A 113 7.29 -8.21 -27.74
C LEU A 113 6.15 -9.21 -27.45
N THR A 114 5.76 -9.39 -26.19
CA THR A 114 4.75 -10.37 -25.80
C THR A 114 3.36 -9.80 -25.54
N GLY A 115 3.24 -8.51 -25.20
CA GLY A 115 1.98 -7.87 -24.85
C GLY A 115 0.99 -7.74 -26.01
N GLY A 116 1.47 -7.77 -27.26
CA GLY A 116 0.64 -7.71 -28.45
C GLY A 116 0.22 -9.05 -29.05
N ARG A 117 0.46 -10.18 -28.38
CA ARG A 117 0.34 -11.54 -28.95
C ARG A 117 -1.01 -11.87 -29.60
N GLU A 118 -2.09 -11.19 -29.21
CA GLU A 118 -3.44 -11.40 -29.77
C GLU A 118 -3.70 -10.63 -31.08
N ALA A 119 -2.83 -9.69 -31.45
CA ALA A 119 -2.99 -8.90 -32.67
C ALA A 119 -2.45 -9.63 -33.92
N LYS A 120 -3.28 -9.68 -34.98
CA LYS A 120 -2.93 -10.32 -36.26
C LYS A 120 -1.89 -9.55 -37.10
N SER A 121 -1.66 -8.26 -36.84
CA SER A 121 -0.73 -7.41 -37.60
C SER A 121 0.53 -7.05 -36.78
N ILE A 122 1.68 -6.90 -37.45
CA ILE A 122 2.96 -6.52 -36.81
C ILE A 122 2.85 -5.17 -36.10
N GLY A 123 2.14 -4.20 -36.68
CA GLY A 123 1.84 -2.90 -36.06
C GLY A 123 0.90 -3.01 -34.85
N GLY A 124 -0.09 -3.91 -34.89
CA GLY A 124 -0.97 -4.19 -33.75
C GLY A 124 -0.24 -4.90 -32.60
N LYS A 125 0.74 -5.75 -32.92
CA LYS A 125 1.60 -6.40 -31.92
C LYS A 125 2.47 -5.37 -31.17
N LEU A 126 3.12 -4.48 -31.91
CA LEU A 126 3.91 -3.40 -31.31
C LEU A 126 3.04 -2.40 -30.52
N GLY A 127 1.86 -2.04 -31.06
CA GLY A 127 0.92 -1.15 -30.36
C GLY A 127 0.37 -1.75 -29.06
N GLY A 128 -0.04 -3.02 -29.08
CA GLY A 128 -0.51 -3.75 -27.89
C GLY A 128 0.60 -3.97 -26.86
N GLY A 129 1.83 -4.22 -27.31
CA GLY A 129 3.01 -4.25 -26.45
C GLY A 129 3.32 -2.91 -25.77
N LEU A 130 3.23 -1.81 -26.52
CA LEU A 130 3.45 -0.46 -25.99
C LEU A 130 2.35 -0.06 -25.01
N TYR A 131 1.10 -0.43 -25.29
CA TYR A 131 -0.02 -0.27 -24.35
C TYR A 131 0.19 -1.09 -23.07
N SER A 132 0.69 -2.33 -23.20
CA SER A 132 1.03 -3.16 -22.04
C SER A 132 2.11 -2.51 -21.18
N LEU A 133 3.14 -1.92 -21.81
CA LEU A 133 4.14 -1.11 -21.10
C LEU A 133 3.55 0.13 -20.43
N TYR A 134 2.51 0.75 -20.99
CA TYR A 134 1.85 1.88 -20.34
C TYR A 134 1.28 1.51 -18.96
N GLY A 135 1.01 0.23 -18.71
CA GLY A 135 0.70 -0.31 -17.39
C GLY A 135 1.75 0.01 -16.31
N ILE A 136 2.99 0.35 -16.67
CA ILE A 136 4.05 0.73 -15.71
C ILE A 136 3.60 1.96 -14.91
N SER A 137 2.90 2.89 -15.54
CA SER A 137 2.35 4.07 -14.88
C SER A 137 1.40 3.69 -13.73
N GLY A 138 0.59 2.63 -13.91
CA GLY A 138 -0.27 2.07 -12.88
C GLY A 138 0.54 1.50 -11.72
N TYR A 139 1.57 0.69 -11.99
CA TYR A 139 2.43 0.15 -10.93
C TYR A 139 3.20 1.22 -10.16
N VAL A 140 3.67 2.27 -10.83
CA VAL A 140 4.29 3.43 -10.17
C VAL A 140 3.27 4.16 -9.30
N GLY A 141 2.04 4.36 -9.81
CA GLY A 141 0.94 4.94 -9.05
C GLY A 141 0.59 4.13 -7.80
N ASP A 142 0.56 2.81 -7.91
CA ASP A 142 0.32 1.91 -6.77
C ASP A 142 1.45 2.03 -5.76
N PHE A 143 2.72 1.97 -6.20
CA PHE A 143 3.89 2.11 -5.33
C PHE A 143 3.87 3.44 -4.56
N VAL A 144 3.65 4.56 -5.25
CA VAL A 144 3.52 5.89 -4.64
C VAL A 144 2.32 5.95 -3.68
N SER A 145 1.25 5.22 -3.97
CA SER A 145 0.06 5.23 -3.12
C SER A 145 0.29 4.62 -1.73
N TYR A 146 1.34 3.83 -1.51
CA TYR A 146 1.72 3.36 -0.17
C TYR A 146 2.27 4.46 0.74
N SER A 147 2.70 5.59 0.19
CA SER A 147 3.02 6.80 0.99
C SER A 147 1.84 7.25 1.87
N ARG A 148 0.61 6.86 1.52
CA ARG A 148 -0.59 7.09 2.35
C ARG A 148 -0.50 6.43 3.73
N LEU A 149 0.17 5.28 3.85
CA LEU A 149 0.38 4.62 5.14
C LEU A 149 1.22 5.49 6.08
N MET A 150 2.29 6.08 5.55
CA MET A 150 3.10 7.06 6.28
C MET A 150 2.26 8.30 6.64
N ALA A 151 1.54 8.88 5.67
CA ALA A 151 0.74 10.08 5.90
C ALA A 151 -0.31 9.89 7.01
N LEU A 152 -0.99 8.74 7.04
CA LEU A 152 -1.96 8.40 8.09
C LEU A 152 -1.30 8.28 9.47
N GLY A 153 -0.11 7.64 9.55
CA GLY A 153 0.64 7.52 10.80
C GLY A 153 1.14 8.86 11.34
N LEU A 154 1.65 9.73 10.46
CA LEU A 154 2.14 11.07 10.82
C LEU A 154 1.01 12.00 11.25
N SER A 155 -0.10 12.02 10.50
CA SER A 155 -1.24 12.89 10.79
C SER A 155 -1.82 12.63 12.18
N GLY A 156 -2.02 11.35 12.56
CA GLY A 156 -2.50 11.01 13.90
C GLY A 156 -1.51 11.39 15.01
N GLY A 157 -0.20 11.29 14.74
CA GLY A 157 0.85 11.74 15.66
C GLY A 157 0.84 13.26 15.87
N PHE A 158 0.76 14.03 14.79
CA PHE A 158 0.73 15.49 14.85
C PHE A 158 -0.55 16.02 15.50
N ILE A 159 -1.72 15.42 15.23
CA ILE A 159 -2.96 15.79 15.91
C ILE A 159 -2.81 15.59 17.43
N ALA A 160 -2.28 14.45 17.87
CA ALA A 160 -2.06 14.17 19.28
C ALA A 160 -1.07 15.16 19.91
N GLN A 161 0.03 15.48 19.22
CA GLN A 161 1.01 16.47 19.66
C GLN A 161 0.38 17.87 19.79
N SER A 162 -0.41 18.30 18.82
CA SER A 162 -1.10 19.60 18.86
C SER A 162 -2.09 19.69 20.03
N MET A 163 -2.86 18.63 20.30
CA MET A 163 -3.78 18.59 21.45
C MET A 163 -3.01 18.69 22.78
N ASN A 164 -1.87 18.00 22.90
CA ASN A 164 -1.01 18.09 24.08
C ASN A 164 -0.39 19.47 24.26
N MET A 165 0.01 20.12 23.16
CA MET A 165 0.55 21.49 23.20
C MET A 165 -0.51 22.50 23.70
N ILE A 166 -1.74 22.41 23.17
CA ILE A 166 -2.86 23.25 23.63
C ILE A 166 -3.16 23.01 25.12
N ALA A 167 -3.19 21.75 25.55
CA ALA A 167 -3.40 21.38 26.94
C ALA A 167 -2.32 21.94 27.87
N GLN A 168 -1.03 21.85 27.49
CA GLN A 168 0.08 22.40 28.28
C GLN A 168 0.01 23.92 28.39
N MET A 169 -0.31 24.62 27.30
CA MET A 169 -0.45 26.09 27.31
C MET A 169 -1.56 26.56 28.26
N LEU A 170 -2.64 25.77 28.42
CA LEU A 170 -3.76 26.09 29.30
C LEU A 170 -3.55 25.67 30.76
N GLY A 171 -2.70 24.66 31.00
CA GLY A 171 -2.46 24.05 32.32
C GLY A 171 -1.87 24.99 33.39
N GLY A 172 -1.35 26.16 33.01
CA GLY A 172 -0.86 27.19 33.94
C GLY A 172 -1.94 28.16 34.47
N SER A 173 -3.18 28.05 34.01
CA SER A 173 -4.28 28.94 34.37
C SER A 173 -5.32 28.26 35.26
N ILE A 174 -6.05 29.02 36.09
CA ILE A 174 -7.14 28.50 36.92
C ILE A 174 -8.27 27.86 36.07
N TYR A 175 -8.44 28.36 34.84
CA TYR A 175 -9.33 27.81 33.83
C TYR A 175 -8.81 26.48 33.25
N GLY A 176 -7.50 26.24 33.30
CA GLY A 176 -6.85 25.01 32.85
C GLY A 176 -7.31 23.76 33.61
N LEU A 177 -7.65 23.87 34.90
CA LEU A 177 -8.06 22.73 35.73
C LEU A 177 -9.31 22.01 35.17
N VAL A 178 -10.23 22.75 34.55
CA VAL A 178 -11.48 22.22 33.99
C VAL A 178 -11.36 21.96 32.48
N PHE A 179 -10.68 22.85 31.74
CA PHE A 179 -10.60 22.75 30.29
C PHE A 179 -9.56 21.73 29.79
N VAL A 180 -8.46 21.51 30.51
CA VAL A 180 -7.41 20.54 30.09
C VAL A 180 -7.92 19.10 30.02
N PRO A 181 -8.65 18.56 31.02
CA PRO A 181 -9.22 17.22 30.92
C PRO A 181 -10.18 17.06 29.74
N VAL A 182 -11.02 18.08 29.48
CA VAL A 182 -11.97 18.07 28.36
C VAL A 182 -11.23 18.05 27.03
N ILE A 183 -10.22 18.90 26.85
CA ILE A 183 -9.42 18.98 25.63
C ILE A 183 -8.66 17.67 25.38
N LEU A 184 -8.07 17.06 26.41
CA LEU A 184 -7.38 15.78 26.27
C LEU A 184 -8.36 14.66 25.91
N VAL A 185 -9.49 14.54 26.60
CA VAL A 185 -10.47 13.48 26.33
C VAL A 185 -11.07 13.65 24.93
N VAL A 186 -11.58 14.84 24.60
CA VAL A 186 -12.21 15.09 23.31
C VAL A 186 -11.18 15.05 22.17
N GLY A 187 -10.00 15.65 22.36
CA GLY A 187 -8.93 15.68 21.37
C GLY A 187 -8.41 14.28 21.05
N HIS A 188 -8.18 13.43 22.05
CA HIS A 188 -7.76 12.04 21.81
C HIS A 188 -8.88 11.17 21.25
N LEU A 189 -10.14 11.37 21.68
CA LEU A 189 -11.28 10.66 21.10
C LEU A 189 -11.46 11.01 19.62
N PHE A 190 -11.30 12.29 19.27
CA PHE A 190 -11.33 12.75 17.88
C PHE A 190 -10.17 12.18 17.07
N ASN A 191 -8.95 12.18 17.62
CA ASN A 191 -7.80 11.57 16.95
C ASN A 191 -8.01 10.07 16.70
N LEU A 192 -8.56 9.36 17.69
CA LEU A 192 -8.90 7.94 17.58
C LEU A 192 -9.95 7.70 16.48
N PHE A 193 -10.99 8.54 16.43
CA PHE A 193 -12.03 8.47 15.41
C PHE A 193 -11.46 8.66 13.98
N LEU A 194 -10.64 9.69 13.78
CA LEU A 194 -9.99 9.95 12.49
C LEU A 194 -9.03 8.82 12.10
N ALA A 195 -8.27 8.29 13.05
CA ALA A 195 -7.37 7.16 12.81
C ALA A 195 -8.13 5.91 12.35
N PHE A 196 -9.30 5.61 12.96
CA PHE A 196 -10.14 4.48 12.55
C PHE A 196 -10.72 4.66 11.15
N LEU A 197 -11.31 5.83 10.85
CA LEU A 197 -11.85 6.11 9.53
C LEU A 197 -10.77 6.08 8.45
N GLY A 198 -9.64 6.73 8.73
CA GLY A 198 -8.50 6.78 7.82
C GLY A 198 -7.92 5.40 7.54
N ALA A 199 -7.73 4.58 8.58
CA ALA A 199 -7.26 3.20 8.43
C ALA A 199 -8.25 2.37 7.59
N TYR A 200 -9.55 2.44 7.89
CA TYR A 200 -10.56 1.67 7.17
C TYR A 200 -10.60 2.01 5.67
N VAL A 201 -10.71 3.30 5.32
CA VAL A 201 -10.85 3.75 3.93
C VAL A 201 -9.55 3.53 3.16
N HIS A 202 -8.39 3.84 3.76
CA HIS A 202 -7.13 3.66 3.05
C HIS A 202 -6.78 2.18 2.88
N THR A 203 -6.95 1.33 3.89
CA THR A 203 -6.76 -0.12 3.74
C THR A 203 -7.69 -0.70 2.67
N SER A 204 -8.95 -0.27 2.63
CA SER A 204 -9.89 -0.71 1.58
C SER A 204 -9.38 -0.33 0.19
N ARG A 205 -8.89 0.90 -0.02
CA ARG A 205 -8.29 1.28 -1.31
C ARG A 205 -7.08 0.41 -1.67
N LEU A 206 -6.17 0.20 -0.72
CA LEU A 206 -4.99 -0.64 -0.91
C LEU A 206 -5.37 -2.08 -1.33
N ILE A 207 -6.42 -2.66 -0.73
CA ILE A 207 -6.86 -4.02 -1.09
C ILE A 207 -7.61 -4.04 -2.42
N TYR A 208 -8.62 -3.19 -2.60
CA TYR A 208 -9.52 -3.28 -3.75
C TYR A 208 -8.94 -2.73 -5.05
N VAL A 209 -8.17 -1.64 -4.97
CA VAL A 209 -7.67 -0.96 -6.17
C VAL A 209 -6.27 -1.46 -6.51
N GLU A 210 -5.37 -1.46 -5.52
CA GLU A 210 -3.95 -1.72 -5.78
C GLU A 210 -3.64 -3.21 -5.78
N PHE A 211 -4.23 -4.00 -4.88
CA PHE A 211 -3.94 -5.44 -4.77
C PHE A 211 -4.82 -6.29 -5.71
N PHE A 212 -6.15 -6.19 -5.61
CA PHE A 212 -7.05 -6.97 -6.48
C PHE A 212 -6.89 -6.65 -7.96
N GLY A 213 -6.57 -5.39 -8.31
CA GLY A 213 -6.29 -5.00 -9.69
C GLY A 213 -5.15 -5.76 -10.36
N LYS A 214 -4.30 -6.49 -9.61
CA LYS A 214 -3.14 -7.22 -10.17
C LYS A 214 -3.43 -8.63 -10.61
N PHE A 215 -4.42 -9.30 -10.01
CA PHE A 215 -4.68 -10.72 -10.28
C PHE A 215 -6.15 -11.06 -10.49
N TYR A 216 -7.06 -10.15 -10.14
CA TYR A 216 -8.49 -10.39 -10.26
C TYR A 216 -8.97 -9.98 -11.65
N GLU A 217 -9.44 -10.94 -12.43
CA GLU A 217 -10.17 -10.71 -13.67
C GLU A 217 -11.66 -10.64 -13.37
N GLY A 218 -12.29 -9.51 -13.73
CA GLY A 218 -13.74 -9.34 -13.62
C GLY A 218 -14.51 -10.15 -14.65
N GLY A 219 -15.82 -10.33 -14.43
CA GLY A 219 -16.73 -10.97 -15.40
C GLY A 219 -17.16 -12.40 -15.06
N GLY A 220 -16.82 -12.90 -13.88
CA GLY A 220 -17.37 -14.16 -13.37
C GLY A 220 -18.90 -14.07 -13.16
N LYS A 221 -19.62 -15.16 -13.42
CA LYS A 221 -21.04 -15.27 -13.07
C LYS A 221 -21.15 -15.54 -11.57
N ALA A 222 -21.86 -14.67 -10.86
CA ALA A 222 -22.20 -14.91 -9.46
C ALA A 222 -22.94 -16.25 -9.34
N PHE A 223 -22.51 -17.08 -8.39
CA PHE A 223 -23.19 -18.34 -8.12
C PHE A 223 -24.59 -18.02 -7.58
N LYS A 224 -25.61 -18.20 -8.43
CA LYS A 224 -27.00 -18.06 -8.01
C LYS A 224 -27.39 -19.38 -7.34
N ASN A 225 -27.55 -19.34 -6.02
CA ASN A 225 -28.01 -20.50 -5.25
C ASN A 225 -29.28 -21.08 -5.90
N PHE A 226 -29.37 -22.41 -5.98
CA PHE A 226 -30.57 -23.12 -6.45
C PHE A 226 -31.73 -23.08 -5.44
N ARG A 227 -31.55 -22.42 -4.29
CA ARG A 227 -32.60 -22.21 -3.30
C ARG A 227 -33.28 -20.87 -3.51
N THR A 228 -34.61 -20.89 -3.51
CA THR A 228 -35.44 -19.69 -3.38
C THR A 228 -35.08 -19.00 -2.06
N GLU A 229 -34.64 -17.75 -2.12
CA GLU A 229 -34.51 -16.94 -0.90
C GLU A 229 -35.92 -16.67 -0.36
N SER A 230 -36.29 -17.37 0.71
CA SER A 230 -37.55 -17.16 1.40
C SER A 230 -37.53 -15.78 2.06
N LYS A 231 -38.14 -14.80 1.39
CA LYS A 231 -38.23 -13.42 1.89
C LYS A 231 -39.09 -13.30 3.17
N TYR A 232 -40.01 -14.24 3.37
CA TYR A 232 -40.84 -14.38 4.57
C TYR A 232 -41.09 -15.87 4.86
N ILE A 233 -40.90 -16.28 6.11
CA ILE A 233 -41.37 -17.55 6.65
C ILE A 233 -42.42 -17.17 7.68
N ASN A 234 -43.70 -17.22 7.33
CA ASN A 234 -44.75 -17.20 8.34
C ASN A 234 -44.84 -18.62 8.89
N LEU A 235 -44.41 -18.78 10.13
CA LEU A 235 -44.78 -19.93 10.94
C LEU A 235 -46.17 -19.60 11.50
N GLU A 236 -47.21 -20.11 10.84
CA GLU A 236 -48.50 -20.29 11.54
C GLU A 236 -48.33 -21.53 12.42
N ASP A 237 -48.51 -21.34 13.72
CA ASP A 237 -48.62 -22.41 14.72
C ASP A 237 -49.86 -23.28 14.46
#